data_AF-A0ABD2TDK2-F1
#
_entry.id   AF-A0ABD2TDK2-F1
#
_cell.length_a   1.000
_cell.length_b   1.000
_cell.length_c   1.000
_cell.angle_alpha   90.00
_cell.angle_beta   90.00
_cell.angle_gamma   90.00
#
_symmetry.space_group_name_H-M   'P 1'
#
loop_
_entity.id
_entity.type
_entity.pdbx_description
1 polymer ?
#
loop_
_entity_poly.entity_id
_entity_poly.type
_entity_poly.pdbx_seq_one_letter_code
_entity_poly.pdbx_strand_id
1 'polypeptide(L)'
;MIEVYRDVQRSDTSPCEYDRTNKVRGTNICKNVLRLRPGEKFKVTFYQNRAVGPNHTSFTRHLGLIVRDRNMCPLRVHSWMDIEEHKIEHMWAAITEKFHCDNMNDQRDNVLQHMRKLWNNWRGSLHKNMKSKSLHEILKDVPIGVDKSDWEWLVKEHFLSDKFKRSSTRNTINRSKLCMRHRMGSKPIREIIYELVNKS
;
A
#
# COMPACT_ATOMS: atom_id res chain seq x y z
N MET A 1 8.99 3.78 -64.68
CA MET A 1 9.02 2.47 -63.99
C MET A 1 8.13 2.54 -62.77
N ILE A 2 7.03 1.77 -62.82
CA ILE A 2 6.38 1.00 -61.72
C ILE A 2 5.90 1.87 -60.53
N GLU A 3 4.66 2.36 -60.48
CA GLU A 3 3.39 1.65 -60.15
C GLU A 3 3.55 0.78 -58.88
N VAL A 4 2.81 0.92 -57.78
CA VAL A 4 1.40 0.60 -57.65
C VAL A 4 0.93 1.15 -56.30
N TYR A 5 -0.04 2.06 -56.35
CA TYR A 5 -1.00 2.32 -55.28
C TYR A 5 -1.80 1.05 -55.02
N ARG A 6 -1.89 0.59 -53.77
CA ARG A 6 -2.93 -0.36 -53.36
C ARG A 6 -3.61 0.15 -52.10
N ASP A 7 -4.77 0.75 -52.34
CA ASP A 7 -5.88 0.80 -51.41
C ASP A 7 -6.27 -0.61 -50.99
N VAL A 8 -6.35 -0.83 -49.68
CA VAL A 8 -7.19 -1.89 -49.10
C VAL A 8 -8.12 -1.19 -48.11
N GLN A 9 -9.31 -0.87 -48.59
CA GLN A 9 -10.48 -0.63 -47.75
C GLN A 9 -10.94 -1.97 -47.17
N ARG A 10 -11.10 -2.05 -45.85
CA ARG A 10 -12.00 -3.02 -45.21
C ARG A 10 -12.56 -2.49 -43.90
N SER A 11 -13.84 -2.11 -44.01
CA SER A 11 -14.93 -2.24 -43.05
C SER A 11 -14.83 -1.53 -41.70
N ASP A 12 -15.66 -0.48 -41.59
CA ASP A 12 -16.27 0.00 -40.37
C ASP A 12 -16.67 -1.15 -39.45
N THR A 13 -16.03 -1.21 -38.28
CA THR A 13 -16.59 -1.89 -37.11
C THR A 13 -16.49 -0.91 -35.96
N SER A 14 -17.64 -0.43 -35.50
CA SER A 14 -17.80 0.55 -34.43
C SER A 14 -16.89 0.25 -33.24
N PRO A 15 -16.19 1.26 -32.68
CA PRO A 15 -15.62 1.14 -31.35
C PRO A 15 -16.77 0.96 -30.37
N CYS A 16 -16.85 -0.23 -29.78
CA CYS A 16 -17.69 -0.50 -28.63
C CYS A 16 -17.12 0.31 -27.45
N GLU A 17 -17.54 1.57 -27.34
CA GLU A 17 -17.36 2.42 -26.16
C GLU A 17 -18.15 1.79 -25.00
N TYR A 18 -17.54 0.83 -24.33
CA TYR A 18 -17.78 0.68 -22.91
C TYR A 18 -16.70 1.48 -22.19
N ASP A 19 -17.03 2.73 -21.87
CA ASP A 19 -16.43 3.44 -20.75
C ASP A 19 -16.73 2.66 -19.46
N ARG A 20 -15.99 1.56 -19.25
CA ARG A 20 -15.87 0.95 -17.94
C ARG A 20 -14.98 1.87 -17.14
N THR A 21 -15.57 2.93 -16.60
CA THR A 21 -15.05 3.56 -15.40
C THR A 21 -14.86 2.43 -14.38
N ASN A 22 -13.62 1.95 -14.26
CA ASN A 22 -13.30 0.93 -13.28
C ASN A 22 -13.76 1.50 -11.94
N LYS A 23 -14.72 0.85 -11.28
CA LYS A 23 -15.13 1.23 -9.93
C LYS A 23 -13.89 1.23 -9.06
N VAL A 24 -13.33 2.42 -8.84
CA VAL A 24 -12.20 2.59 -7.95
C VAL A 24 -12.75 2.30 -6.56
N ARG A 25 -12.09 1.38 -5.86
CA ARG A 25 -12.49 1.01 -4.51
C ARG A 25 -12.45 2.27 -3.64
N GLY A 26 -13.59 2.62 -3.03
CA GLY A 26 -13.68 3.78 -2.14
C GLY A 26 -12.71 3.68 -0.96
N THR A 27 -12.46 4.82 -0.32
CA THR A 27 -11.56 4.93 0.84
C THR A 27 -11.90 3.88 1.90
N ASN A 28 -10.90 3.11 2.29
CA ASN A 28 -11.06 2.14 3.37
C ASN A 28 -11.24 2.91 4.68
N ILE A 29 -12.34 2.67 5.39
CA ILE A 29 -12.61 3.25 6.72
C ILE A 29 -12.71 2.20 7.82
N CYS A 30 -12.45 0.92 7.50
CA CYS A 30 -12.53 -0.21 8.44
C CYS A 30 -13.78 -0.17 9.37
N LYS A 31 -14.97 -0.03 8.76
CA LYS A 31 -16.27 0.21 9.45
C LYS A 31 -16.52 -0.69 10.66
N ASN A 32 -16.12 -1.95 10.60
CA ASN A 32 -16.29 -2.92 11.67
C ASN A 32 -15.40 -2.62 12.89
N VAL A 33 -14.18 -2.12 12.67
CA VAL A 33 -13.28 -1.70 13.76
C VAL A 33 -13.78 -0.42 14.42
N LEU A 34 -14.36 0.51 13.64
CA LEU A 34 -14.97 1.74 14.17
C LEU A 34 -16.22 1.49 15.02
N ARG A 35 -16.90 0.35 14.83
CA ARG A 35 -18.12 -0.03 15.55
C ARG A 35 -17.86 -0.82 16.83
N LEU A 36 -16.60 -1.05 17.19
CA LEU A 36 -16.25 -1.73 18.44
C LEU A 36 -16.69 -0.87 19.63
N ARG A 37 -17.32 -1.52 20.61
CA ARG A 37 -17.61 -0.88 21.90
C ARG A 37 -16.31 -0.64 22.68
N PRO A 38 -16.28 0.31 23.62
CA PRO A 38 -15.15 0.46 24.53
C PRO A 38 -14.79 -0.87 25.20
N GLY A 39 -13.51 -1.26 25.14
CA GLY A 39 -13.01 -2.53 25.68
C GLY A 39 -13.16 -3.75 24.76
N GLU A 40 -13.95 -3.67 23.68
CA GLU A 40 -14.12 -4.76 22.72
C GLU A 40 -12.94 -4.84 21.74
N LYS A 41 -12.43 -6.05 21.49
CA LYS A 41 -11.27 -6.29 20.62
C LYS A 41 -11.49 -7.48 19.70
N PHE A 42 -11.04 -7.38 18.45
CA PHE A 42 -11.00 -8.54 17.56
C PHE A 42 -9.85 -9.48 17.94
N LYS A 43 -10.14 -10.77 18.09
CA LYS A 43 -9.09 -11.80 18.19
C LYS A 43 -8.42 -11.98 16.83
N VAL A 44 -7.09 -11.92 16.79
CA VAL A 44 -6.28 -12.13 15.57
C VAL A 44 -5.44 -13.37 15.75
N THR A 45 -5.39 -14.21 14.72
CA THR A 45 -4.49 -15.37 14.68
C THR A 45 -3.29 -15.03 13.80
N PHE A 46 -2.10 -15.38 14.24
CA PHE A 46 -0.89 -15.25 13.44
C PHE A 46 -0.39 -16.63 13.01
N TYR A 47 -0.07 -16.76 11.72
CA TYR A 47 0.60 -17.93 11.16
C TYR A 47 1.81 -17.47 10.36
N GLN A 48 2.98 -17.99 10.72
CA GLN A 48 4.27 -17.55 10.18
C GLN A 48 4.36 -16.00 10.14
N ASN A 49 4.21 -15.34 11.29
CA ASN A 49 4.39 -13.89 11.45
C ASN A 49 3.40 -13.02 10.63
N ARG A 50 2.26 -13.58 10.20
CA ARG A 50 1.23 -12.87 9.43
C ARG A 50 -0.15 -13.17 9.99
N ALA A 51 -0.98 -12.14 10.09
CA ALA A 51 -2.38 -12.32 10.46
C ALA A 51 -3.10 -13.21 9.43
N VAL A 52 -3.84 -14.19 9.93
CA VAL A 52 -4.65 -15.15 9.18
C VAL A 52 -6.03 -15.36 9.81
N GLY A 53 -6.94 -16.02 9.12
CA GLY A 53 -8.28 -16.32 9.60
C GLY A 53 -9.24 -15.11 9.48
N PRO A 54 -10.46 -15.20 10.04
CA PRO A 54 -11.56 -14.28 9.72
C PRO A 54 -11.25 -12.78 9.87
N ASN A 55 -10.43 -12.42 10.86
CA ASN A 55 -10.11 -11.03 11.19
C ASN A 55 -8.87 -10.48 10.46
N HIS A 56 -8.17 -11.30 9.66
CA HIS A 56 -6.89 -10.92 9.02
C HIS A 56 -7.03 -9.69 8.10
N THR A 57 -8.15 -9.61 7.39
CA THR A 57 -8.45 -8.51 6.47
C THR A 57 -8.71 -7.22 7.23
N SER A 58 -9.48 -7.28 8.32
CA SER A 58 -9.75 -6.13 9.20
C SER A 58 -8.47 -5.62 9.84
N PHE A 59 -7.63 -6.53 10.34
CA PHE A 59 -6.33 -6.22 10.90
C PHE A 59 -5.44 -5.48 9.89
N THR A 60 -5.22 -6.06 8.70
CA THR A 60 -4.37 -5.45 7.67
C THR A 60 -4.91 -4.09 7.21
N ARG A 61 -6.24 -3.95 7.11
CA ARG A 61 -6.90 -2.69 6.75
C ARG A 61 -6.68 -1.61 7.80
N HIS A 62 -6.79 -1.97 9.08
CA HIS A 62 -6.56 -1.05 10.19
C HIS A 62 -5.10 -0.60 10.27
N LEU A 63 -4.12 -1.50 10.10
CA LEU A 63 -2.71 -1.11 9.98
C LEU A 63 -2.50 -0.06 8.87
N GLY A 64 -3.16 -0.26 7.73
CA GLY A 64 -3.11 0.69 6.63
C GLY A 64 -3.78 2.04 6.90
N LEU A 65 -4.71 2.12 7.86
CA LEU A 65 -5.29 3.39 8.30
C LEU A 65 -4.29 4.14 9.16
N ILE A 66 -3.73 3.49 10.18
CA ILE A 66 -2.73 4.09 11.08
C ILE A 66 -1.53 4.62 10.29
N VAL A 67 -1.03 3.83 9.33
CA VAL A 67 0.10 4.22 8.47
C VAL A 67 -0.16 5.47 7.63
N ARG A 68 -1.42 5.81 7.36
CA ARG A 68 -1.82 6.98 6.56
C ARG A 68 -2.34 8.13 7.41
N ASP A 69 -2.42 7.93 8.72
CA ASP A 69 -2.84 8.97 9.65
C ASP A 69 -1.62 9.83 10.01
N ARG A 70 -1.69 11.12 9.65
CA ARG A 70 -0.64 12.11 9.90
C ARG A 70 -0.29 12.25 11.38
N ASN A 71 -1.29 12.10 12.26
CA ASN A 71 -1.10 12.27 13.70
C ASN A 71 -0.43 11.04 14.35
N MET A 72 -0.46 9.89 13.66
CA MET A 72 0.09 8.63 14.16
C MET A 72 1.41 8.27 13.49
N CYS A 73 1.45 8.32 12.16
CA CYS A 73 2.57 7.87 11.35
C CYS A 73 3.16 9.04 10.56
N PRO A 74 4.34 9.55 10.94
CA PRO A 74 4.91 10.73 10.30
C PRO A 74 5.32 10.41 8.86
N LEU A 75 4.98 11.33 7.95
CA LEU A 75 5.39 11.26 6.55
C LEU A 75 6.71 12.00 6.29
N ARG A 76 7.06 12.98 7.15
CA ARG A 76 8.27 13.82 7.03
C ARG A 76 9.53 13.17 7.61
N VAL A 77 9.79 11.94 7.19
CA VAL A 77 10.99 11.18 7.58
C VAL A 77 11.55 10.46 6.37
N HIS A 78 12.88 10.30 6.31
CA HIS A 78 13.50 9.63 5.16
C HIS A 78 13.33 8.11 5.24
N SER A 79 13.48 7.53 6.42
CA SER A 79 13.38 6.10 6.70
C SER A 79 12.35 5.80 7.79
N TRP A 80 11.81 4.58 7.77
CA TRP A 80 10.99 4.07 8.88
C TRP A 80 11.79 4.03 10.19
N MET A 81 13.10 3.81 10.08
CA MET A 81 14.01 3.77 11.23
C MET A 81 14.24 5.16 11.84
N ASP A 82 13.85 6.23 11.15
CA ASP A 82 13.99 7.61 11.62
C ASP A 82 12.71 8.07 12.36
N ILE A 83 11.70 7.20 12.50
CA ILE A 83 10.48 7.48 13.26
C ILE A 83 10.82 7.36 14.75
N GLU A 84 10.50 8.40 15.51
CA GLU A 84 10.70 8.45 16.96
C GLU A 84 9.97 7.30 17.67
N GLU A 85 10.63 6.67 18.65
CA GLU A 85 10.10 5.48 19.33
C GLU A 85 8.73 5.72 19.97
N HIS A 86 8.50 6.90 20.57
CA HIS A 86 7.20 7.22 21.16
C HIS A 86 6.04 7.19 20.13
N LYS A 87 6.30 7.47 18.84
CA LYS A 87 5.31 7.34 17.76
C LYS A 87 5.11 5.88 17.37
N ILE A 88 6.17 5.08 17.39
CA ILE A 88 6.07 3.63 17.21
C ILE A 88 5.22 3.01 18.32
N GLU A 89 5.43 3.42 19.58
CA GLU A 89 4.63 3.01 20.74
C GLU A 89 3.18 3.45 20.61
N HIS A 90 2.93 4.70 20.18
CA HIS A 90 1.57 5.18 19.95
C HIS A 90 0.86 4.36 18.86
N MET A 91 1.51 4.09 17.74
CA MET A 91 0.97 3.20 16.70
C MET A 91 0.67 1.80 17.23
N TRP A 92 1.54 1.25 18.08
CA TRP A 92 1.34 -0.05 18.71
C TRP A 92 0.16 -0.05 19.69
N ALA A 93 0.02 1.00 20.49
CA ALA A 93 -1.11 1.19 21.40
C ALA A 93 -2.44 1.21 20.62
N ALA A 94 -2.52 1.96 19.51
CA ALA A 94 -3.71 2.00 18.67
C ALA A 94 -4.11 0.62 18.11
N ILE A 95 -3.13 -0.23 17.79
CA ILE A 95 -3.39 -1.60 17.32
C ILE A 95 -3.93 -2.48 18.45
N THR A 96 -3.25 -2.47 19.59
CA THR A 96 -3.59 -3.30 20.76
C THR A 96 -4.86 -2.84 21.46
N GLU A 97 -5.31 -1.61 21.20
CA GLU A 97 -6.62 -1.11 21.61
C GLU A 97 -7.76 -1.86 20.90
N LYS A 98 -7.60 -2.20 19.61
CA LYS A 98 -8.67 -2.78 18.78
C LYS A 98 -8.51 -4.28 18.51
N PHE A 99 -7.32 -4.82 18.71
CA PHE A 99 -6.98 -6.22 18.41
C PHE A 99 -6.22 -6.86 19.56
N HIS A 100 -6.42 -8.17 19.74
CA HIS A 100 -5.65 -8.97 20.69
C HIS A 100 -5.31 -10.34 20.11
N CYS A 101 -4.26 -10.96 20.63
CA CYS A 101 -3.99 -12.39 20.49
C CYS A 101 -3.24 -12.88 21.73
N ASP A 102 -3.17 -14.19 21.90
CA ASP A 102 -2.63 -14.81 23.13
C ASP A 102 -1.14 -14.42 23.34
N ASN A 103 -0.36 -14.29 22.25
CA ASN A 103 1.06 -13.87 22.29
C ASN A 103 1.29 -12.52 21.58
N MET A 104 0.49 -11.50 21.91
CA MET A 104 0.50 -10.22 21.16
C MET A 104 1.86 -9.51 21.17
N ASN A 105 2.56 -9.52 22.31
CA ASN A 105 3.86 -8.85 22.43
C ASN A 105 4.93 -9.52 21.56
N ASP A 106 4.93 -10.85 21.47
CA ASP A 106 5.85 -11.60 20.59
C ASP A 106 5.62 -11.28 19.10
N GLN A 107 4.42 -10.82 18.76
CA GLN A 107 4.08 -10.40 17.39
C GLN A 107 4.41 -8.94 17.10
N ARG A 108 4.83 -8.14 18.08
CA ARG A 108 5.06 -6.69 17.91
C ARG A 108 5.97 -6.39 16.73
N ASP A 109 7.15 -6.99 16.69
CA ASP A 109 8.14 -6.72 15.64
C ASP A 109 7.64 -7.15 14.25
N ASN A 110 6.93 -8.29 14.18
CA ASN A 110 6.33 -8.78 12.95
C ASN A 110 5.24 -7.82 12.43
N VAL A 111 4.42 -7.27 13.33
CA VAL A 111 3.37 -6.30 13.00
C VAL A 111 3.99 -4.97 12.56
N LEU A 112 4.98 -4.46 13.29
CA LEU A 112 5.68 -3.23 12.92
C LEU A 112 6.42 -3.38 11.58
N GLN A 113 7.01 -4.54 11.31
CA GLN A 113 7.61 -4.84 10.00
C GLN A 113 6.54 -4.84 8.89
N HIS A 114 5.34 -5.34 9.17
CA HIS A 114 4.22 -5.28 8.23
C HIS A 114 3.78 -3.83 7.99
N MET A 115 3.67 -3.01 9.03
CA MET A 115 3.36 -1.58 8.90
C MET A 115 4.42 -0.85 8.07
N ARG A 116 5.71 -1.10 8.32
CA ARG A 116 6.82 -0.57 7.51
C ARG A 116 6.64 -0.89 6.03
N LYS A 117 6.23 -2.12 5.70
CA LYS A 117 5.94 -2.52 4.31
C LYS A 117 4.75 -1.75 3.74
N LEU A 118 3.67 -1.59 4.50
CA LEU A 118 2.50 -0.81 4.08
C LEU A 118 2.86 0.66 3.84
N TRP A 119 3.65 1.25 4.72
CA TRP A 119 4.13 2.64 4.63
C TRP A 119 5.03 2.86 3.41
N ASN A 120 5.99 1.96 3.17
CA ASN A 120 6.82 2.01 1.95
C ASN A 120 6.00 1.83 0.68
N ASN A 121 5.01 0.94 0.68
CA ASN A 121 4.12 0.76 -0.46
C ASN A 121 3.28 2.01 -0.74
N TRP A 122 2.78 2.66 0.32
CA TRP A 122 2.02 3.89 0.21
C TRP A 122 2.89 5.03 -0.32
N ARG A 123 4.07 5.29 0.26
CA ARG A 123 5.03 6.27 -0.29
C ARG A 123 5.42 5.96 -1.73
N GLY A 124 5.60 4.69 -2.07
CA GLY A 124 5.83 4.23 -3.43
C GLY A 124 4.67 4.54 -4.39
N SER A 125 3.42 4.47 -3.91
CA SER A 125 2.25 4.88 -4.70
C SER A 125 2.20 6.40 -4.91
N LEU A 126 2.54 7.18 -3.89
CA LEU A 126 2.65 8.64 -4.00
C LEU A 126 3.72 9.05 -5.01
N HIS A 127 4.90 8.42 -4.97
CA HIS A 127 5.97 8.66 -5.93
C HIS A 127 5.57 8.34 -7.38
N LYS A 128 4.69 7.34 -7.60
CA LYS A 128 4.21 7.02 -8.96
C LYS A 128 3.38 8.15 -9.56
N ASN A 129 2.65 8.91 -8.74
CA ASN A 129 1.82 10.02 -9.20
C ASN A 129 2.63 11.21 -9.77
N MET A 130 3.94 11.25 -9.47
CA MET A 130 4.86 12.29 -9.96
C MET A 130 5.43 11.97 -11.34
N LYS A 131 5.33 10.71 -11.80
CA LYS A 131 5.96 10.31 -13.06
C LYS A 131 5.36 11.11 -14.22
N SER A 132 6.24 11.62 -15.08
CA SER A 132 5.88 12.36 -16.30
C SER A 132 5.28 13.75 -16.08
N LYS A 133 5.37 14.33 -14.87
CA LYS A 133 4.92 15.70 -14.56
C LYS A 133 6.09 16.63 -14.29
N SER A 134 5.93 17.90 -14.59
CA SER A 134 6.86 18.95 -14.18
C SER A 134 6.80 19.19 -12.66
N LEU A 135 7.86 19.77 -12.08
CA LEU A 135 7.90 20.06 -10.64
C LEU A 135 6.74 20.96 -10.19
N HIS A 136 6.39 21.96 -11.02
CA HIS A 136 5.30 22.87 -10.73
C HIS A 136 3.93 22.17 -10.72
N GLU A 137 3.69 21.24 -11.66
CA GLU A 137 2.47 20.43 -11.68
C GLU A 137 2.39 19.47 -10.48
N ILE A 138 3.51 18.83 -10.14
CA ILE A 138 3.61 17.91 -9.01
C ILE A 138 3.21 18.60 -7.69
N LEU A 139 3.71 19.82 -7.45
CA LEU A 139 3.42 20.53 -6.20
C LEU A 139 1.96 21.01 -6.12
N LYS A 140 1.28 21.20 -7.26
CA LYS A 140 -0.15 21.54 -7.31
C LYS A 140 -1.06 20.32 -7.13
N ASP A 141 -0.66 19.16 -7.64
CA ASP A 141 -1.43 17.92 -7.60
C ASP A 141 -1.22 17.15 -6.28
N VAL A 142 -1.78 17.68 -5.19
CA VAL A 142 -1.70 17.06 -3.86
C VAL A 142 -2.61 15.82 -3.80
N PRO A 143 -2.08 14.61 -3.51
CA PRO A 143 -2.89 13.40 -3.41
C PRO A 143 -3.94 13.48 -2.30
N ILE A 144 -5.13 12.95 -2.55
CA ILE A 144 -6.23 12.91 -1.58
C ILE A 144 -5.78 12.22 -0.28
N GLY A 145 -6.04 12.87 0.85
CA GLY A 145 -5.68 12.37 2.19
C GLY A 145 -4.22 12.62 2.57
N VAL A 146 -3.46 13.38 1.77
CA VAL A 146 -2.13 13.87 2.13
C VAL A 146 -2.21 15.36 2.38
N ASP A 147 -1.62 15.83 3.48
CA ASP A 147 -1.49 17.25 3.76
C ASP A 147 -0.54 17.93 2.76
N LYS A 148 -0.88 19.14 2.32
CA LYS A 148 -0.08 19.91 1.35
C LYS A 148 1.37 20.07 1.78
N SER A 149 1.61 20.42 3.05
CA SER A 149 2.96 20.66 3.55
C SER A 149 3.76 19.35 3.72
N ASP A 150 3.10 18.24 4.01
CA ASP A 150 3.74 16.92 4.00
C ASP A 150 4.07 16.47 2.57
N TRP A 151 3.20 16.76 1.61
CA TRP A 151 3.43 16.49 0.20
C TRP A 151 4.62 17.27 -0.35
N GLU A 152 4.67 18.59 -0.09
CA GLU A 152 5.77 19.45 -0.50
C GLU A 152 7.11 18.96 0.04
N TRP A 153 7.16 18.60 1.33
CA TRP A 153 8.37 18.03 1.95
C TRP A 153 8.75 16.70 1.28
N LEU A 154 7.79 15.80 1.06
CA LEU A 154 8.05 14.50 0.46
C LEU A 154 8.61 14.63 -0.97
N VAL A 155 8.10 15.58 -1.75
CA VAL A 155 8.60 15.87 -3.09
C VAL A 155 10.01 16.45 -3.03
N LYS A 156 10.20 17.56 -2.30
CA LYS A 156 11.44 18.34 -2.31
C LYS A 156 12.58 17.63 -1.58
N GLU A 157 12.31 17.11 -0.38
CA GLU A 157 13.35 16.58 0.51
C GLU A 157 13.55 15.08 0.34
N HIS A 158 12.50 14.31 0.03
CA HIS A 158 12.61 12.85 -0.06
C HIS A 158 12.79 12.36 -1.51
N PHE A 159 11.81 12.58 -2.38
CA PHE A 159 11.79 11.99 -3.73
C PHE A 159 12.82 12.58 -4.68
N LEU A 160 13.12 13.88 -4.56
CA LEU A 160 14.14 14.53 -5.37
C LEU A 160 15.58 14.33 -4.85
N SER A 161 15.75 13.77 -3.65
CA SER A 161 17.06 13.48 -3.09
C SER A 161 17.85 12.47 -3.94
N ASP A 162 19.17 12.66 -4.01
CA ASP A 162 20.06 11.75 -4.74
C ASP A 162 20.03 10.33 -4.18
N LYS A 163 19.95 10.21 -2.85
CA LYS A 163 19.85 8.90 -2.16
C LYS A 163 18.61 8.13 -2.63
N PHE A 164 17.46 8.81 -2.74
CA PHE A 164 16.23 8.19 -3.20
C PHE A 164 16.30 7.84 -4.69
N LYS A 165 16.74 8.77 -5.55
CA LYS A 165 16.91 8.55 -6.99
C LYS A 165 17.80 7.34 -7.28
N ARG A 166 18.98 7.25 -6.65
CA ARG A 166 19.90 6.11 -6.79
C ARG A 166 19.23 4.78 -6.41
N SER A 167 18.52 4.76 -5.28
CA SER A 167 17.82 3.56 -4.80
C SER A 167 16.65 3.16 -5.72
N SER A 168 15.89 4.14 -6.22
CA SER A 168 14.77 3.95 -7.15
C SER A 168 15.23 3.39 -8.49
N THR A 169 16.32 3.92 -9.06
CA THR A 169 16.92 3.41 -10.30
C THR A 169 17.40 1.97 -10.13
N ARG A 170 18.13 1.67 -9.04
CA ARG A 170 18.57 0.30 -8.73
C ARG A 170 17.37 -0.66 -8.61
N ASN A 171 16.32 -0.26 -7.89
CA ASN A 171 15.12 -1.08 -7.73
C ASN A 171 14.37 -1.30 -9.05
N THR A 172 14.37 -0.31 -9.95
CA THR A 172 13.78 -0.43 -11.29
C THR A 172 14.54 -1.44 -12.13
N ILE A 173 15.89 -1.41 -12.12
CA ILE A 173 16.75 -2.39 -12.79
C ILE A 173 16.55 -3.79 -12.18
N ASN A 174 16.47 -3.91 -10.85
CA ASN A 174 16.20 -5.19 -10.21
C ASN A 174 14.82 -5.74 -10.60
N ARG A 175 13.83 -4.86 -10.74
CA ARG A 175 12.47 -5.25 -11.14
C ARG A 175 12.39 -5.69 -12.60
N SER A 176 13.17 -5.11 -13.51
CA SER A 176 13.19 -5.53 -14.93
C SER A 176 13.78 -6.93 -15.12
N LYS A 177 14.63 -7.38 -14.19
CA LYS A 177 15.20 -8.75 -14.17
C LYS A 177 14.25 -9.82 -13.63
N LEU A 178 13.07 -9.46 -13.13
CA LEU A 178 12.12 -10.44 -12.59
C LEU A 178 11.41 -11.22 -13.71
N CYS A 179 11.76 -12.49 -13.87
CA CYS A 179 11.19 -13.38 -14.89
C CYS A 179 9.84 -14.01 -14.48
N MET A 180 9.67 -14.39 -13.21
CA MET A 180 8.48 -15.10 -12.72
C MET A 180 7.52 -14.16 -12.00
N ARG A 181 6.39 -13.85 -12.64
CA ARG A 181 5.29 -13.11 -12.01
C ARG A 181 4.37 -14.08 -11.27
N HIS A 182 4.05 -13.75 -10.02
CA HIS A 182 3.08 -14.50 -9.23
C HIS A 182 1.69 -14.46 -9.88
N ARG A 183 1.07 -15.64 -10.07
CA ARG A 183 -0.28 -15.79 -10.66
C ARG A 183 -1.37 -16.17 -9.66
N MET A 184 -1.06 -16.33 -8.37
CA MET A 184 -2.10 -16.66 -7.39
C MET A 184 -2.94 -15.40 -7.12
N GLY A 185 -4.25 -15.56 -6.95
CA GLY A 185 -5.21 -14.46 -6.86
C GLY A 185 -5.00 -13.52 -5.66
N SER A 186 -6.02 -12.75 -5.29
CA SER A 186 -5.93 -11.73 -4.23
C SER A 186 -5.73 -12.30 -2.81
N LYS A 187 -5.85 -13.62 -2.64
CA LYS A 187 -5.69 -14.28 -1.35
C LYS A 187 -4.21 -14.54 -1.06
N PRO A 188 -3.68 -14.13 0.11
CA PRO A 188 -2.30 -14.39 0.47
C PRO A 188 -2.00 -15.90 0.52
N ILE A 189 -0.85 -16.33 0.00
CA ILE A 189 -0.42 -17.75 0.02
C ILE A 189 -0.49 -18.35 1.44
N ARG A 190 -0.08 -17.59 2.46
CA ARG A 190 -0.10 -18.06 3.85
C ARG A 190 -1.50 -18.32 4.37
N GLU A 191 -2.50 -17.56 3.91
CA GLU A 191 -3.91 -17.83 4.23
C GLU A 191 -4.35 -19.15 3.60
N ILE A 192 -3.95 -19.41 2.35
CA ILE A 192 -4.27 -20.65 1.64
C ILE A 192 -3.64 -21.85 2.39
N ILE A 193 -2.37 -21.75 2.77
CA ILE A 193 -1.68 -22.80 3.54
C ILE A 193 -2.39 -23.02 4.89
N TYR A 194 -2.69 -21.95 5.62
CA TYR A 194 -3.38 -22.03 6.91
C TYR A 194 -4.75 -22.72 6.78
N GLU A 195 -5.53 -22.38 5.76
CA GLU A 195 -6.82 -23.05 5.53
C GLU A 195 -6.69 -24.53 5.15
N LEU A 196 -5.66 -24.91 4.40
CA LEU A 196 -5.43 -26.32 4.06
C LEU A 196 -5.04 -27.15 5.28
N VAL A 197 -4.16 -26.60 6.13
CA VAL A 197 -3.71 -27.27 7.36
C VAL A 197 -4.84 -27.43 8.39
N ASN A 198 -5.76 -26.46 8.51
CA ASN A 198 -6.86 -26.51 9.48
C ASN A 198 -8.15 -27.17 8.95
N LYS A 199 -8.16 -27.65 7.70
CA LYS A 199 -9.27 -28.42 7.12
C LYS A 199 -9.02 -29.94 7.10
N SER A 200 -7.85 -30.37 7.55
CA SER A 200 -7.46 -31.78 7.70
C SER A 200 -7.69 -32.24 9.14
#